data_AF-A0A165X1S4-F1
#
_entry.id   AF-A0A165X1S4-F1
#
_cell.length_a   1.000
_cell.length_b   1.000
_cell.length_c   1.000
_cell.angle_alpha   90.00
_cell.angle_beta   90.00
_cell.angle_gamma   90.00
#
_symmetry.space_group_name_H-M   'P 1'
#
loop_
_entity.id
_entity.type
_entity.pdbx_description
1 polymer ?
#
loop_
_entity_poly.entity_id
_entity_poly.type
_entity_poly.pdbx_seq_one_letter_code
_entity_poly.pdbx_strand_id
1 'polypeptide(L)'
;MKPSSGLQSPIAELLDTFVVPSPAECTLVHERILQLSLDMSKLDNEIGRVEKILEGLRHNRVALQKLSDRHQNILHPTRRLPVEILGEIFVQVQVALGSRSIAPTRVCRHWRAVAIATSQLW
;
A
#
# COMPACT_ATOMS: atom_id res chain seq x y z
N MET A 1 23.81 -11.95 0.58
CA MET A 1 24.19 -11.00 -0.49
C MET A 1 25.71 -10.92 -0.48
N LYS A 2 26.38 -11.45 -1.51
CA LYS A 2 27.84 -11.30 -1.65
C LYS A 2 28.12 -9.83 -2.01
N PRO A 3 29.07 -9.15 -1.35
CA PRO A 3 29.48 -7.83 -1.80
C PRO A 3 30.03 -7.93 -3.21
N SER A 4 29.62 -6.99 -4.07
CA SER A 4 29.99 -6.92 -5.48
C SER A 4 31.51 -6.95 -5.63
N SER A 5 32.04 -8.08 -6.07
CA SER A 5 33.45 -8.28 -6.44
C SER A 5 33.93 -7.35 -7.58
N GLY A 6 33.05 -6.49 -8.10
CA GLY A 6 33.34 -5.46 -9.10
C GLY A 6 33.75 -4.10 -8.54
N LEU A 7 33.97 -3.92 -7.23
CA LEU A 7 34.42 -2.63 -6.67
C LEU A 7 35.95 -2.46 -6.63
N GLN A 8 36.73 -3.50 -6.97
CA GLN A 8 38.18 -3.37 -7.07
C GLN A 8 38.53 -2.62 -8.37
N SER A 9 39.04 -1.40 -8.23
CA SER A 9 39.60 -0.64 -9.35
C SER A 9 41.03 -1.12 -9.61
N PRO A 10 41.37 -1.59 -10.82
CA PRO A 10 42.76 -1.87 -11.19
C PRO A 10 43.62 -0.60 -11.23
N ILE A 11 43.01 0.57 -11.02
CA ILE A 11 43.62 1.90 -11.06
C ILE A 11 43.41 2.63 -9.72
N ALA A 12 43.26 1.88 -8.61
CA ALA A 12 42.98 2.45 -7.28
C ALA A 12 44.00 3.53 -6.86
N GLU A 13 45.27 3.37 -7.24
CA GLU A 13 46.33 4.34 -6.94
C GLU A 13 46.13 5.71 -7.61
N LEU A 14 45.52 5.76 -8.79
CA LEU A 14 45.20 7.03 -9.48
C LEU A 14 43.93 7.70 -8.94
N LEU A 15 43.09 6.99 -8.19
CA LEU A 15 41.90 7.59 -7.57
C LEU A 15 42.27 8.49 -6.38
N ASP A 16 43.41 8.21 -5.73
CA ASP A 16 43.88 8.89 -4.52
C ASP A 16 45.11 9.79 -4.75
N THR A 17 45.62 9.90 -5.99
CA THR A 17 46.82 10.68 -6.32
C THR A 17 46.54 11.79 -7.35
N PHE A 18 47.25 12.92 -7.24
CA PHE A 18 47.19 14.03 -8.20
C PHE A 18 48.15 13.87 -9.40
N VAL A 19 48.55 12.64 -9.71
CA VAL A 19 49.46 12.34 -10.81
C VAL A 19 48.72 12.44 -12.13
N VAL A 20 49.33 13.08 -13.13
CA VAL A 20 48.76 13.16 -14.47
C VAL A 20 48.78 11.76 -15.11
N PRO A 21 47.62 11.18 -15.48
CA PRO A 21 47.58 9.85 -16.06
C PRO A 21 48.20 9.83 -17.46
N SER A 22 48.89 8.74 -17.78
CA SER A 22 49.35 8.45 -19.13
C SER A 22 48.18 8.19 -20.09
N PRO A 23 48.38 8.30 -21.42
CA PRO A 23 47.33 7.99 -22.41
C PRO A 23 46.76 6.57 -22.30
N ALA A 24 47.57 5.59 -21.89
CA ALA A 24 47.13 4.22 -21.66
C ALA A 24 46.22 4.11 -20.44
N GLU A 25 46.59 4.77 -19.33
CA GLU A 25 45.76 4.82 -18.12
C GLU A 25 44.44 5.57 -18.37
N CYS A 26 44.47 6.66 -19.12
CA CYS A 26 43.26 7.34 -19.59
C CYS A 26 42.33 6.38 -20.34
N THR A 27 42.87 5.55 -21.24
CA THR A 27 42.06 4.57 -22.00
C THR A 27 41.42 3.53 -21.09
N LEU A 28 42.18 2.99 -20.12
CA LEU A 28 41.68 2.05 -19.13
C LEU A 28 40.58 2.65 -18.24
N VAL A 29 40.74 3.91 -17.81
CA VAL A 29 39.71 4.63 -17.04
C VAL A 29 38.44 4.79 -17.86
N HIS A 30 38.53 5.18 -19.14
CA HIS A 30 37.36 5.31 -20.00
C HIS A 30 36.62 3.99 -20.20
N GLU A 31 37.34 2.89 -20.49
CA GLU A 31 36.74 1.56 -20.60
C GLU A 31 36.05 1.17 -19.28
N ARG A 32 36.70 1.46 -18.15
CA ARG A 32 36.12 1.17 -16.83
C ARG A 32 34.84 1.95 -16.57
N ILE A 33 34.79 3.23 -16.91
CA ILE A 33 33.58 4.07 -16.81
C ILE A 33 32.46 3.48 -17.66
N LEU A 34 32.76 3.04 -18.89
CA LEU A 34 31.77 2.42 -19.77
C LEU A 34 31.22 1.12 -19.17
N GLN A 35 32.08 0.26 -18.61
CA GLN A 35 31.64 -0.97 -17.94
C GLN A 35 30.76 -0.67 -16.71
N LEU A 36 31.16 0.28 -15.87
CA LEU A 36 30.37 0.69 -14.72
C LEU A 36 28.99 1.24 -15.14
N SER A 37 28.94 2.05 -16.20
CA SER A 37 27.68 2.56 -16.75
C SER A 37 26.77 1.44 -17.25
N LEU A 38 27.31 0.42 -17.92
CA LEU A 38 26.55 -0.75 -18.35
C LEU A 38 26.01 -1.56 -17.17
N ASP A 39 26.82 -1.76 -16.14
CA ASP A 39 26.40 -2.51 -14.95
C ASP A 39 25.36 -1.74 -14.12
N MET A 40 25.49 -0.42 -14.00
CA MET A 40 24.47 0.45 -13.42
C MET A 40 23.14 0.34 -14.18
N SER A 41 23.17 0.42 -15.52
CA SER A 41 21.98 0.26 -16.35
C SER A 41 21.29 -1.10 -16.16
N LYS A 42 22.05 -2.19 -16.01
CA LYS A 42 21.48 -3.51 -15.70
C LYS A 42 20.78 -3.52 -14.33
N LEU A 43 21.40 -2.91 -13.32
CA LEU A 43 20.81 -2.79 -11.99
C LEU A 43 19.52 -1.96 -12.01
N ASP A 44 19.53 -0.82 -12.68
CA ASP A 44 18.35 0.05 -12.79
C ASP A 44 17.19 -0.65 -13.49
N ASN A 45 17.47 -1.43 -14.54
CA ASN A 45 16.46 -2.24 -15.21
C ASN A 45 15.86 -3.31 -14.29
N GLU A 46 16.69 -3.99 -13.49
CA GLU A 46 16.23 -5.00 -12.55
C GLU A 46 15.45 -4.39 -11.38
N ILE A 47 15.88 -3.23 -10.88
CA ILE A 47 15.14 -2.43 -9.89
C ILE A 47 13.77 -2.10 -10.44
N GLY A 48 13.69 -1.51 -11.64
CA GLY A 48 12.41 -1.15 -12.26
C GLY A 48 11.50 -2.35 -12.50
N ARG A 49 12.06 -3.53 -12.82
CA ARG A 49 11.30 -4.77 -12.96
C ARG A 49 10.70 -5.22 -11.62
N VAL A 50 11.49 -5.23 -10.55
CA VAL A 50 11.05 -5.64 -9.21
C VAL A 50 10.04 -4.65 -8.63
N GLU A 51 10.22 -3.35 -8.86
CA GLU A 51 9.28 -2.31 -8.42
C GLU A 51 7.90 -2.49 -9.05
N LYS A 52 7.82 -2.77 -10.36
CA LYS A 52 6.55 -3.08 -11.04
C LYS A 52 5.85 -4.31 -10.45
N ILE A 53 6.61 -5.35 -10.13
CA ILE A 53 6.05 -6.56 -9.48
C ILE A 53 5.52 -6.20 -8.09
N LEU A 54 6.29 -5.43 -7.31
CA LEU A 54 5.90 -5.01 -5.97
C LEU A 54 4.63 -4.15 -6.00
N GLU A 55 4.51 -3.24 -6.96
CA GLU A 55 3.32 -2.42 -7.16
C GLU A 55 2.09 -3.28 -7.46
N GLY A 56 2.21 -4.25 -8.38
CA GLY A 56 1.13 -5.20 -8.69
C GLY A 56 0.70 -6.02 -7.47
N LEU A 57 1.66 -6.52 -6.69
CA LEU A 57 1.39 -7.26 -5.45
C LEU A 57 0.68 -6.39 -4.40
N ARG A 58 1.11 -5.14 -4.23
CA ARG A 58 0.47 -4.18 -3.31
C ARG A 58 -0.97 -3.89 -3.73
N HIS A 59 -1.21 -3.68 -5.02
CA HIS A 59 -2.55 -3.47 -5.56
C HIS A 59 -3.47 -4.66 -5.27
N ASN A 60 -3.01 -5.88 -5.58
CA ASN A 60 -3.76 -7.11 -5.34
C ASN A 60 -4.05 -7.32 -3.85
N ARG A 61 -3.07 -7.07 -2.97
CA ARG A 61 -3.27 -7.15 -1.52
C ARG A 61 -4.38 -6.21 -1.04
N VAL A 62 -4.39 -4.96 -1.51
CA VAL A 62 -5.44 -3.99 -1.15
C VAL A 62 -6.81 -4.46 -1.66
N ALA A 63 -6.88 -5.00 -2.88
CA ALA A 63 -8.14 -5.52 -3.44
C ALA A 63 -8.67 -6.71 -2.62
N LEU A 64 -7.80 -7.66 -2.27
CA LEU A 64 -8.17 -8.81 -1.45
C LEU A 64 -8.59 -8.40 -0.04
N GLN A 65 -7.91 -7.44 0.59
CA GLN A 65 -8.30 -6.91 1.90
C GLN A 65 -9.71 -6.31 1.83
N LYS A 66 -10.00 -5.45 0.85
CA LYS A 66 -11.33 -4.88 0.65
C LYS A 66 -12.39 -5.96 0.46
N LEU A 67 -12.08 -7.03 -0.27
CA LEU A 67 -13.00 -8.14 -0.46
C LEU A 67 -13.26 -8.89 0.85
N SER A 68 -12.21 -9.17 1.64
CA SER A 68 -12.31 -9.77 2.96
C SER A 68 -13.18 -8.94 3.89
N ASP A 69 -12.93 -7.64 3.99
CA ASP A 69 -13.68 -6.71 4.85
C ASP A 69 -15.18 -6.70 4.47
N ARG A 70 -15.49 -6.75 3.17
CA ARG A 70 -16.88 -6.85 2.69
C ARG A 70 -17.56 -8.14 3.15
N HIS A 71 -16.86 -9.27 3.13
CA HIS A 71 -17.39 -10.55 3.60
C HIS A 71 -17.56 -10.55 5.12
N GLN A 72 -16.58 -10.06 5.87
CA GLN A 72 -16.68 -9.91 7.32
C GLN A 72 -17.85 -9.02 7.72
N ASN A 73 -18.10 -7.94 6.97
CA ASN A 73 -19.25 -7.07 7.20
C ASN A 73 -20.61 -7.81 7.01
N ILE A 74 -20.68 -8.87 6.19
CA ILE A 74 -21.91 -9.70 6.10
C ILE A 74 -22.17 -10.41 7.41
N LEU A 75 -21.13 -10.89 8.08
CA LEU A 75 -21.22 -11.59 9.36
C LEU A 75 -21.35 -10.64 10.56
N HIS A 76 -21.29 -9.33 10.32
CA HIS A 76 -21.32 -8.34 11.38
C HIS A 76 -22.62 -8.47 12.22
N PRO A 77 -22.53 -8.43 13.56
CA PRO A 77 -23.68 -8.66 14.44
C PRO A 77 -24.88 -7.76 14.15
N THR A 78 -24.60 -6.52 13.71
CA THR A 78 -25.63 -5.54 13.35
C THR A 78 -26.54 -5.96 12.21
N ARG A 79 -26.16 -6.95 11.39
CA ARG A 79 -27.01 -7.54 10.34
C ARG A 79 -27.80 -8.77 10.81
N ARG A 80 -27.52 -9.28 12.02
CA ARG A 80 -28.13 -10.50 12.59
C ARG A 80 -29.06 -10.18 13.75
N LEU A 81 -29.12 -8.92 14.19
CA LEU A 81 -30.06 -8.50 15.22
C LEU A 81 -31.50 -8.65 14.71
N PRO A 82 -32.41 -9.18 15.53
CA PRO A 82 -33.84 -9.10 15.25
C PRO A 82 -34.26 -7.64 15.07
N VAL A 83 -35.24 -7.41 14.20
CA VAL A 83 -35.68 -6.05 13.83
C VAL A 83 -36.24 -5.29 15.03
N GLU A 84 -36.80 -6.00 16.00
CA GLU A 84 -37.35 -5.47 17.25
C GLU A 84 -36.22 -4.93 18.14
N ILE A 85 -35.16 -5.71 18.35
CA ILE A 85 -33.99 -5.30 19.12
C ILE A 85 -33.29 -4.12 18.44
N LEU A 86 -33.21 -4.16 17.11
CA LEU A 86 -32.59 -3.11 16.34
C LEU A 86 -33.39 -1.79 16.39
N GLY A 87 -34.72 -1.87 16.31
CA GLY A 87 -35.61 -0.72 16.49
C GLY A 87 -35.52 -0.12 17.90
N GLU A 88 -35.49 -0.97 18.93
CA GLU A 88 -35.32 -0.53 20.32
C GLU A 88 -34.01 0.23 20.51
N ILE A 89 -32.89 -0.28 19.97
CA ILE A 89 -31.60 0.42 20.00
C ILE A 89 -31.72 1.82 19.37
N PHE A 90 -32.43 1.96 18.25
CA PHE A 90 -32.58 3.26 17.59
C PHE A 90 -33.35 4.26 18.47
N VAL A 91 -34.42 3.81 19.12
CA VAL A 91 -35.22 4.63 20.04
C VAL A 91 -34.38 5.06 21.24
N GLN A 92 -33.66 4.13 21.87
CA GLN A 92 -32.81 4.43 23.02
C GLN A 92 -31.69 5.43 22.67
N VAL A 93 -31.10 5.33 21.49
CA VAL A 93 -30.09 6.29 21.01
C VAL A 93 -30.69 7.69 20.84
N GLN A 94 -31.90 7.80 20.27
CA GLN A 94 -32.60 9.08 20.12
C GLN A 94 -32.92 9.72 21.48
N VAL A 95 -33.35 8.91 22.45
CA VAL A 95 -33.58 9.36 23.83
C VAL A 95 -32.29 9.88 24.45
N ALA A 96 -31.20 9.11 24.35
CA ALA A 96 -29.90 9.50 24.90
C ALA A 96 -29.31 10.77 24.27
N LEU A 97 -29.53 10.98 22.97
CA LEU A 97 -29.10 12.18 22.25
C LEU A 97 -30.03 13.39 22.46
N GLY A 98 -31.19 13.18 23.09
CA GLY A 98 -32.23 14.21 23.27
C GLY A 98 -32.76 14.80 21.96
N SER A 99 -32.49 14.14 20.82
CA SER A 99 -32.81 14.67 19.50
C SER A 99 -33.04 13.55 18.50
N ARG A 100 -33.92 13.81 17.53
CA ARG A 100 -34.21 12.87 16.44
C ARG A 100 -32.96 12.64 15.61
N SER A 101 -32.63 11.37 15.39
CA SER A 101 -31.43 10.99 14.66
C SER A 101 -31.76 10.11 13.47
N ILE A 102 -31.44 10.59 12.27
CA ILE A 102 -31.49 9.77 11.05
C ILE A 102 -30.25 8.90 10.89
N ALA A 103 -29.30 8.92 11.84
CA ALA A 103 -28.06 8.15 11.76
C ALA A 103 -28.27 6.64 11.50
N PRO A 104 -29.27 5.97 12.11
CA PRO A 104 -29.57 4.57 11.81
C PRO A 104 -29.82 4.28 10.32
N THR A 105 -30.42 5.23 9.59
CA THR A 105 -30.73 5.09 8.15
C THR A 105 -29.49 5.08 7.25
N ARG A 106 -28.32 5.46 7.77
CA ARG A 106 -27.07 5.59 7.01
C ARG A 106 -26.15 4.38 7.11
N VAL A 107 -26.42 3.43 8.00
CA VAL A 107 -25.53 2.29 8.28
C VAL A 107 -25.57 1.24 7.17
N CYS A 108 -26.74 0.67 6.89
CA CYS A 108 -26.92 -0.27 5.78
C CYS A 108 -28.39 -0.33 5.33
N ARG A 109 -28.68 -1.05 4.24
CA ARG A 109 -30.06 -1.22 3.74
C ARG A 109 -31.02 -1.81 4.78
N HIS A 110 -30.54 -2.75 5.60
CA HIS A 110 -31.35 -3.42 6.61
C HIS A 110 -31.71 -2.45 7.74
N TRP A 111 -30.73 -1.72 8.26
CA TRP A 111 -30.95 -0.68 9.28
C TRP A 111 -31.87 0.43 8.79
N ARG A 112 -31.73 0.84 7.52
CA ARG A 112 -32.62 1.82 6.91
C ARG A 112 -34.06 1.32 6.85
N ALA A 113 -34.27 0.08 6.41
CA ALA A 113 -35.61 -0.50 6.35
C ALA A 113 -36.25 -0.57 7.74
N VAL A 114 -35.51 -1.01 8.76
CA VAL A 114 -35.99 -1.06 10.14
C VAL A 114 -36.28 0.34 10.67
N ALA A 115 -35.39 1.31 10.50
CA ALA A 115 -35.60 2.68 10.97
C ALA A 115 -36.83 3.35 10.32
N ILE A 116 -37.08 3.10 9.03
CA ILE A 116 -38.30 3.60 8.36
C ILE A 116 -39.55 2.91 8.94
N ALA A 117 -39.47 1.61 9.26
CA ALA A 117 -40.59 0.86 9.84
C ALA A 117 -40.84 1.17 11.33
N THR A 118 -39.86 1.72 12.05
CA THR A 118 -40.00 2.10 13.47
C THR A 118 -40.66 3.48 13.58
N SER A 119 -41.98 3.51 13.78
CA SER A 119 -42.77 4.75 13.88
C SER A 119 -42.31 5.70 14.98
N GLN A 120 -41.73 5.20 16.07
CA GLN A 120 -41.24 5.98 17.21
C GLN A 120 -40.05 6.91 16.87
N LEU A 121 -39.44 6.75 15.69
CA LEU A 121 -38.35 7.62 15.22
C LEU A 121 -38.84 8.88 14.50
N TRP A 122 -40.15 8.98 14.20
CA TRP A 122 -40.79 10.08 13.47
C TRP A 122 -41.76 10.87 14.34
#